data_AF-W1XQX5-F1
#
_entry.id   AF-W1XQX5-F1
#
_cell.length_a   1.000
_cell.length_b   1.000
_cell.length_c   1.000
_cell.angle_alpha   90.00
_cell.angle_beta   90.00
_cell.angle_gamma   90.00
#
_symmetry.space_group_name_H-M   'P 1'
#
loop_
_entity.id
_entity.type
_entity.pdbx_description
1 polymer ?
#
loop_
_entity_poly.entity_id
_entity_poly.type
_entity_poly.pdbx_seq_one_letter_code
_entity_poly.pdbx_strand_id
1 'polypeptide(L)' 'VSIEDFKVPQEEIDAAYESLSDELKAALLKAKANITEFHSREIEQGFVDMDTPGIIRGQKVIPLARVGLYVPGGTAA' A
#
# COMPACT_ATOMS: atom_id res chain seq x y z
N VAL A 1 -4.21 -29.69 5.22
CA VAL A 1 -3.83 -29.17 3.88
C VAL A 1 -2.33 -29.34 3.77
N SER A 2 -1.85 -30.05 2.75
CA SER A 2 -0.42 -30.11 2.42
C SER A 2 -0.14 -28.99 1.43
N ILE A 3 0.85 -28.15 1.70
CA ILE A 3 1.19 -26.97 0.90
C ILE A 3 2.60 -27.18 0.34
N GLU A 4 2.74 -27.02 -0.97
CA GLU A 4 4.01 -27.18 -1.69
C GLU A 4 4.75 -25.84 -1.88
N ASP A 5 3.99 -24.75 -2.08
CA ASP A 5 4.50 -23.37 -2.14
C ASP A 5 3.55 -22.42 -1.37
N PHE A 6 4.12 -21.48 -0.62
CA PHE A 6 3.38 -20.46 0.11
C PHE A 6 3.07 -19.22 -0.73
N LYS A 7 3.79 -19.01 -1.84
CA LYS A 7 3.53 -17.91 -2.74
C LYS A 7 2.38 -18.27 -3.67
N VAL A 8 1.32 -17.46 -3.63
CA VAL A 8 0.21 -17.60 -4.58
C VAL A 8 0.72 -17.29 -6.01
N PRO A 9 0.48 -18.17 -7.00
CA PRO A 9 0.83 -17.91 -8.39
C PRO A 9 0.10 -16.68 -8.94
N GLN A 10 0.74 -15.95 -9.86
CA GLN A 10 0.13 -14.75 -10.45
C GLN A 10 -1.15 -15.06 -11.23
N GLU A 11 -1.18 -16.20 -11.93
CA GLU A 11 -2.35 -16.65 -12.70
C GLU A 11 -3.59 -16.83 -11.82
N GLU A 12 -3.42 -17.29 -10.57
CA GLU A 12 -4.53 -17.42 -9.61
C GLU A 12 -5.04 -16.05 -9.13
N ILE A 13 -4.12 -15.09 -8.92
CA ILE A 13 -4.47 -13.71 -8.56
C ILE A 13 -5.26 -13.05 -9.69
N ASP A 14 -4.80 -13.22 -10.93
CA ASP A 14 -5.45 -12.64 -12.11
C ASP A 14 -6.83 -13.27 -12.33
N ALA A 15 -6.94 -14.60 -12.22
CA ALA A 15 -8.22 -15.30 -12.30
C ALA A 15 -9.21 -14.85 -11.22
N ALA A 16 -8.75 -14.65 -9.97
CA ALA A 16 -9.58 -14.14 -8.90
C ALA A 16 -10.08 -12.72 -9.20
N TYR A 17 -9.21 -11.85 -9.72
CA TYR A 17 -9.57 -10.48 -10.11
C TYR A 17 -10.59 -10.44 -11.26
N GLU A 18 -10.46 -11.32 -12.25
CA GLU A 18 -11.39 -11.43 -13.38
C GLU A 18 -12.70 -12.13 -13.01
N SER A 19 -12.74 -12.88 -11.90
CA SER A 19 -13.97 -13.50 -11.39
C SER A 19 -14.91 -12.52 -10.67
N LEU A 20 -14.43 -11.30 -10.37
CA LEU A 20 -15.22 -10.27 -9.72
C LEU A 20 -16.33 -9.76 -10.64
N SER A 21 -17.51 -9.49 -10.09
CA SER A 21 -18.54 -8.74 -10.82
C SER A 21 -18.04 -7.32 -11.13
N ASP A 22 -18.49 -6.75 -12.25
CA ASP A 22 -18.12 -5.39 -12.65
C ASP A 22 -18.48 -4.36 -11.57
N GLU A 23 -19.61 -4.56 -10.88
CA GLU A 23 -20.05 -3.71 -9.77
C GLU A 23 -19.06 -3.75 -8.59
N LEU A 24 -18.66 -4.95 -8.16
CA LEU A 24 -17.71 -5.11 -7.06
C LEU A 24 -16.32 -4.57 -7.45
N LYS A 25 -15.88 -4.86 -8.67
CA LYS A 25 -14.61 -4.36 -9.23
C LYS A 25 -14.59 -2.83 -9.23
N ALA A 26 -15.67 -2.18 -9.68
CA ALA A 26 -15.80 -0.73 -9.65
C ALA A 26 -15.80 -0.16 -8.23
N ALA A 27 -16.52 -0.79 -7.29
CA ALA A 27 -16.57 -0.36 -5.90
C ALA A 27 -15.19 -0.42 -5.22
N LEU A 28 -14.44 -1.51 -5.40
CA LEU A 28 -13.09 -1.67 -4.87
C LEU A 28 -12.10 -0.67 -5.47
N LEU A 29 -12.17 -0.43 -6.78
CA LEU A 29 -11.32 0.56 -7.46
C LEU A 29 -11.62 1.99 -6.97
N LYS A 30 -12.89 2.32 -6.74
CA LYS A 30 -13.28 3.62 -6.16
C LYS A 30 -12.77 3.77 -4.73
N ALA A 31 -12.90 2.74 -3.89
CA ALA A 31 -12.36 2.75 -2.53
C ALA A 31 -10.84 2.94 -2.53
N LYS A 32 -10.12 2.20 -3.39
CA LYS A 32 -8.67 2.36 -3.59
C LYS A 32 -8.31 3.79 -3.97
N ALA A 33 -9.01 4.39 -4.93
CA ALA A 33 -8.75 5.76 -5.38
C ALA A 33 -8.89 6.77 -4.23
N ASN A 34 -9.99 6.68 -3.47
CA ASN A 34 -10.23 7.58 -2.34
C ASN A 34 -9.18 7.44 -1.23
N ILE A 35 -8.82 6.19 -0.85
CA ILE A 35 -7.81 5.91 0.18
C ILE A 35 -6.44 6.47 -0.27
N THR A 36 -6.08 6.23 -1.53
CA THR A 36 -4.82 6.71 -2.10
C THR A 36 -4.78 8.24 -2.12
N GLU A 37 -5.85 8.89 -2.58
CA GLU A 37 -5.94 10.35 -2.61
C GLU A 37 -5.80 10.95 -1.21
N PHE A 38 -6.52 10.41 -0.23
CA PHE A 38 -6.46 10.90 1.14
C PHE A 38 -5.04 10.81 1.71
N HIS A 39 -4.43 9.62 1.68
CA HIS A 39 -3.08 9.44 2.25
C HIS A 39 -1.97 10.13 1.47
N SER A 40 -2.17 10.41 0.17
CA SER A 40 -1.20 11.20 -0.60
C SER A 40 -1.02 12.62 -0.05
N ARG A 41 -2.06 13.17 0.58
CA ARG A 41 -2.04 14.50 1.21
C ARG A 41 -1.34 14.50 2.57
N GLU A 42 -1.18 13.33 3.18
CA GLU A 42 -0.51 13.16 4.48
C GLU A 42 1.01 12.93 4.36
N ILE A 43 1.55 12.88 3.14
CA ILE A 43 2.98 12.66 2.92
C ILE A 43 3.77 13.88 3.38
N GLU A 44 4.49 13.72 4.48
CA GLU A 44 5.43 14.72 5.00
C GLU A 44 6.55 15.01 3.99
N GLN A 45 6.65 16.27 3.58
CA GLN A 45 7.80 16.79 2.87
C GLN A 45 8.80 17.23 3.95
N GLY A 46 9.84 16.43 4.20
CA GLY A 46 10.88 16.81 5.16
C GLY A 46 11.48 18.20 4.86
N PHE A 47 12.24 18.77 5.78
CA PHE A 47 12.75 20.14 5.64
C PHE A 47 14.28 20.20 5.51
N VAL A 48 14.77 21.33 5.02
CA VAL A 48 16.17 21.75 5.16
C VAL A 48 16.17 23.24 5.45
N ASP A 49 16.99 23.68 6.40
CA ASP A 49 17.14 25.10 6.74
C ASP A 49 18.59 25.48 7.05
N MET A 50 18.82 26.79 7.12
CA MET A 50 20.10 27.42 7.49
C MET A 50 19.84 28.71 8.29
N ASP A 51 19.02 28.62 9.34
CA ASP A 51 18.66 29.80 10.15
C ASP A 51 19.85 30.36 10.94
N THR A 52 20.86 29.53 11.21
CA THR A 52 22.11 29.94 11.85
C THR A 52 23.25 29.92 10.83
N PRO A 53 24.01 31.03 10.68
CA PRO A 53 25.11 31.09 9.72
C PRO A 53 26.09 29.93 9.88
N GLY A 54 26.30 29.18 8.81
CA GLY A 54 27.22 28.03 8.78
C GLY A 54 26.66 26.72 9.33
N ILE A 55 25.40 26.66 9.77
CA ILE A 55 24.75 25.43 10.25
C ILE A 55 23.61 25.05 9.31
N ILE A 56 23.64 23.81 8.80
CA ILE A 56 22.55 23.22 8.00
C ILE A 56 21.81 22.20 8.88
N ARG A 57 20.49 22.34 8.95
CA ARG A 57 19.61 21.34 9.59
C ARG A 57 18.66 20.77 8.55
N GLY A 58 18.18 19.56 8.78
CA GLY A 58 17.13 19.00 7.94
C GLY A 58 16.53 17.71 8.46
N GLN A 59 15.36 17.37 7.91
CA GLN A 59 14.66 16.10 8.11
C GLN A 59 14.53 15.42 6.76
N LYS A 60 14.98 14.16 6.69
CA LYS A 60 14.79 13.32 5.52
C LYS A 60 13.70 12.30 5.82
N VAL A 61 12.58 12.40 5.13
CA VAL A 61 11.50 11.41 5.17
C VAL A 61 11.80 10.34 4.11
N ILE A 62 11.90 9.08 4.53
CA ILE A 62 12.16 7.93 3.64
C ILE A 62 11.18 6.80 3.94
N PRO A 63 10.72 6.05 2.92
CA PRO A 63 9.84 4.91 3.14
C PRO A 63 10.59 3.74 3.80
N LEU A 64 9.82 2.86 4.45
CA LEU A 64 10.33 1.55 4.87
C LEU A 64 10.73 0.73 3.65
N ALA A 65 11.84 -0.01 3.76
CA ALA A 65 12.31 -0.85 2.65
C ALA A 65 11.36 -2.03 2.35
N ARG A 66 10.66 -2.54 3.36
CA ARG A 66 9.71 -3.67 3.28
C ARG A 66 8.63 -3.52 4.35
N VAL A 67 7.41 -3.90 4.01
CA VAL A 67 6.27 -4.00 4.95
C VAL A 67 5.57 -5.34 4.74
N GLY A 68 5.04 -5.92 5.82
CA GLY A 68 4.23 -7.14 5.77
C GLY A 68 2.80 -6.83 6.19
N LEU A 69 1.82 -7.36 5.45
CA LEU A 69 0.41 -7.27 5.77
C LEU A 69 -0.12 -8.68 6.06
N TYR A 70 -0.76 -8.86 7.21
CA TYR A 70 -1.44 -10.10 7.56
C TYR A 70 -2.95 -9.91 7.42
N VAL A 71 -3.59 -10.81 6.69
CA VAL A 71 -5.04 -10.88 6.53
C VAL A 71 -5.48 -12.27 7.01
N PRO A 72 -6.35 -12.39 8.02
CA PRO A 72 -6.85 -13.69 8.47
C PRO A 72 -7.66 -14.36 7.36
N GLY A 73 -7.53 -15.68 7.21
CA GLY A 73 -8.34 -16.44 6.25
C GLY A 73 -9.75 -16.77 6.75
N GLY A 74 -10.57 -17.35 5.87
CA GLY A 74 -11.94 -17.78 6.17
C GLY A 74 -12.96 -16.66 5.94
N THR A 75 -14.16 -16.80 6.52
CA THR A 75 -15.29 -15.86 6.34
C THR A 75 -15.10 -14.50 7.04
N ALA A 76 -13.92 -14.25 7.60
CA ALA A 76 -13.59 -13.02 8.31
C ALA A 76 -12.85 -12.00 7.41
N ALA A 77 -12.53 -12.38 6.16
CA ALA A 77 -11.92 -11.53 5.14
C ALA A 77 -12.94 -11.12 4.06
#